data_AF-A0A3A8KNE5-F1
#
_entry.id   AF-A0A3A8KNE5-F1
#
_cell.length_a   1.000
_cell.length_b   1.000
_cell.length_c   1.000
_cell.angle_alpha   90.00
_cell.angle_beta   90.00
_cell.angle_gamma   90.00
#
_symmetry.space_group_name_H-M   'P 1'
#
loop_
_entity.id
_entity.type
_entity.pdbx_description
1 polymer ?
#
loop_
_entity_poly.entity_id
_entity_poly.type
_entity_poly.pdbx_seq_one_letter_code
_entity_poly.pdbx_strand_id
1 'polypeptide(L)'
;MWDACQTYEHPELEDGLFIDEVQAGHCTAANWPALREQLLTPRPPLVRVRESCNGVSQVIQEAAANGCYTLAEAAGASYVDVPIGKTVTLHAGADCSGDSVTVDVDTNLCETSFGSGASANDTVRSYRIQDFWAPPSAQRYDCASTESTCVQNFNSRVSAINQKLTVKLVRVTLDGRTTPSLATLRNNVRDLSDFYSVASRNQVSLEVIASQTVQVTSSNCDTAKSQATHKASSNAFMTVYMLPSGICPKSNSGSRNVYLRGTLFRDLAHEAGHVLGLAHGSVRDPATDKTLESEDASTYMGNFASDNYNLPQLHWLGWTEKEELVKVNSAVDSGGSIDVTVRPVASNAASTSSLPLGAVWDIPGTDQRLFIAVPKSRLTGSNSIEGGTVFVYRAPKCEGCTGMALYTMRLARFGARSNTEYEAWGLYFMPVGYTSYFVQEDGKSVEVFTSVTLRIRR
;
A
#
# COMPACT_ATOMS: atom_id res chain seq x y z
N MET A 1 -25.04 4.87 20.82
CA MET A 1 -25.28 4.87 19.37
C MET A 1 -23.90 5.01 18.74
N TRP A 2 -23.22 3.88 18.54
CA TRP A 2 -21.87 3.76 17.96
C TRP A 2 -22.07 2.91 16.71
N ASP A 3 -22.65 3.50 15.67
CA ASP A 3 -23.24 2.75 14.56
C ASP A 3 -22.24 2.40 13.44
N ALA A 4 -20.98 2.80 13.56
CA ALA A 4 -19.87 2.31 12.75
C ALA A 4 -18.55 2.62 13.47
N CYS A 5 -17.55 1.73 13.38
CA CYS A 5 -16.19 2.14 13.70
C CYS A 5 -15.80 3.27 12.76
N GLN A 6 -15.52 4.42 13.33
CA GLN A 6 -14.96 5.54 12.60
C GLN A 6 -13.50 5.18 12.35
N THR A 7 -13.17 4.56 11.21
CA THR A 7 -11.80 4.10 10.94
C THR A 7 -10.81 5.26 10.88
N TYR A 8 -11.28 6.48 10.63
CA TYR A 8 -10.49 7.68 10.83
C TYR A 8 -10.02 7.93 12.29
N GLU A 9 -10.73 7.43 13.31
CA GLU A 9 -10.32 7.50 14.72
C GLU A 9 -9.35 6.40 15.10
N HIS A 10 -9.27 5.36 14.25
CA HIS A 10 -8.47 4.16 14.44
C HIS A 10 -7.74 3.79 13.14
N PRO A 11 -6.76 4.60 12.68
CA PRO A 11 -6.01 4.35 11.43
C PRO A 11 -5.36 2.97 11.38
N GLU A 12 -5.10 2.36 12.54
CA GLU A 12 -4.65 0.98 12.70
C GLU A 12 -5.61 -0.09 12.14
N LEU A 13 -6.91 0.23 11.96
CA LEU A 13 -7.91 -0.67 11.36
C LEU A 13 -7.84 -0.75 9.83
N GLU A 14 -7.06 0.10 9.17
CA GLU A 14 -6.96 0.15 7.72
C GLU A 14 -5.77 -0.69 7.19
N ASP A 15 -5.12 -1.48 8.05
CA ASP A 15 -3.87 -2.23 7.82
C ASP A 15 -3.93 -3.38 6.79
N GLY A 16 -5.02 -3.48 6.04
CA GLY A 16 -5.26 -4.56 5.06
C GLY A 16 -5.66 -5.91 5.68
N LEU A 17 -5.52 -6.10 7.00
CA LEU A 17 -6.05 -7.26 7.74
C LEU A 17 -7.42 -6.93 8.34
N PHE A 18 -7.55 -5.74 8.93
CA PHE A 18 -8.78 -5.28 9.56
C PHE A 18 -9.79 -4.66 8.61
N ILE A 19 -9.34 -4.26 7.42
CA ILE A 19 -10.21 -3.65 6.41
C ILE A 19 -11.32 -4.62 5.98
N ASP A 20 -11.06 -5.93 5.94
CA ASP A 20 -12.08 -6.94 5.63
C ASP A 20 -13.18 -6.97 6.70
N GLU A 21 -12.82 -6.91 8.00
CA GLU A 21 -13.78 -6.87 9.12
C GLU A 21 -14.56 -5.55 9.16
N VAL A 22 -13.88 -4.42 8.95
CA VAL A 22 -14.51 -3.10 8.84
C VAL A 22 -15.50 -3.08 7.68
N GLN A 23 -15.07 -3.49 6.49
CA GLN A 23 -15.88 -3.42 5.29
C GLN A 23 -17.00 -4.48 5.22
N ALA A 24 -16.88 -5.58 5.96
CA ALA A 24 -17.94 -6.57 6.17
C ALA A 24 -19.01 -6.10 7.17
N GLY A 25 -18.87 -4.92 7.77
CA GLY A 25 -19.81 -4.39 8.76
C GLY A 25 -19.73 -5.12 10.11
N HIS A 26 -18.65 -5.85 10.35
CA HIS A 26 -18.41 -6.53 11.63
C HIS A 26 -17.92 -5.59 12.72
N CYS A 27 -17.65 -4.33 12.37
CA CYS A 27 -17.28 -3.27 13.29
C CYS A 27 -18.50 -2.73 14.05
N THR A 28 -19.06 -3.60 14.89
CA THR A 28 -20.20 -3.32 15.77
C THR A 28 -19.74 -3.06 17.20
N ALA A 29 -20.52 -2.34 18.00
CA ALA A 29 -20.23 -2.13 19.42
C ALA A 29 -20.01 -3.45 20.19
N ALA A 30 -20.65 -4.55 19.76
CA ALA A 30 -20.49 -5.87 20.36
C ALA A 30 -19.15 -6.53 20.01
N ASN A 31 -18.67 -6.35 18.78
CA ASN A 31 -17.39 -6.92 18.32
C ASN A 31 -16.19 -6.02 18.63
N TRP A 32 -16.42 -4.73 18.93
CA TRP A 32 -15.35 -3.75 19.16
C TRP A 32 -14.32 -4.16 20.22
N PRO A 33 -14.69 -4.73 21.40
CA PRO A 33 -13.69 -5.18 22.36
C PRO A 33 -12.73 -6.23 21.79
N ALA A 34 -13.24 -7.19 21.02
CA ALA A 34 -12.43 -8.23 20.39
C ALA A 34 -11.55 -7.66 19.28
N LEU A 35 -12.11 -6.80 18.43
CA LEU A 35 -11.37 -6.10 17.37
C LEU A 35 -10.24 -5.24 17.96
N ARG A 36 -10.53 -4.47 19.01
CA ARG A 36 -9.56 -3.62 19.74
C ARG A 36 -8.45 -4.43 20.43
N GLU A 37 -8.76 -5.60 20.98
CA GLU A 37 -7.75 -6.48 21.59
C GLU A 37 -6.75 -7.02 20.55
N GLN A 38 -7.23 -7.32 19.34
CA GLN A 38 -6.37 -7.70 18.22
C GLN A 38 -5.51 -6.54 17.69
N LEU A 39 -5.98 -5.29 17.81
CA LEU A 39 -5.24 -4.07 17.45
C LEU A 39 -4.15 -3.69 18.45
N LEU A 40 -4.45 -3.76 19.75
CA LEU A 40 -3.55 -3.32 20.82
C LEU A 40 -2.42 -4.30 21.10
N THR A 41 -2.53 -5.53 20.60
CA THR A 41 -1.48 -6.54 20.73
C THR A 41 -0.57 -6.42 19.52
N PRO A 42 0.70 -5.97 19.66
CA PRO A 42 1.65 -6.04 18.57
C PRO A 42 1.73 -7.49 18.12
N ARG A 43 1.19 -7.80 16.94
CA ARG A 43 1.34 -9.12 16.34
C ARG A 43 2.61 -9.06 15.52
N PRO A 44 3.74 -9.61 16.01
CA PRO A 44 4.87 -9.78 15.15
C PRO A 44 4.41 -10.56 13.91
N PRO A 45 4.88 -10.23 12.71
CA PRO A 45 4.53 -10.97 11.51
C PRO A 45 4.88 -12.46 11.72
N LEU A 46 3.86 -13.29 11.93
CA LEU A 46 4.02 -14.72 12.21
C LEU A 46 4.09 -15.48 10.88
N VAL A 47 5.15 -16.27 10.72
CA VAL A 47 5.14 -17.39 9.77
C VAL A 47 4.31 -18.49 10.40
N ARG A 48 3.33 -19.02 9.66
CA ARG A 48 2.47 -20.10 10.13
C ARG A 48 2.54 -21.26 9.16
N VAL A 49 2.79 -22.45 9.68
CA VAL A 49 2.72 -23.69 8.91
C VAL A 49 1.36 -24.32 9.19
N ARG A 50 0.71 -24.88 8.16
CA ARG A 50 -0.64 -25.43 8.24
C ARG A 50 -0.74 -26.82 7.61
N GLU A 51 -1.74 -27.58 8.04
CA GLU A 51 -1.92 -29.00 7.72
C GLU A 51 -2.49 -29.31 6.32
N SER A 52 -3.21 -28.38 5.69
CA SER A 52 -3.83 -28.62 4.36
C SER A 52 -3.33 -27.60 3.34
N CYS A 53 -3.59 -27.87 2.06
CA CYS A 53 -3.20 -27.06 0.90
C CYS A 53 -3.80 -25.63 0.83
N ASN A 54 -4.28 -25.06 1.94
CA ASN A 54 -4.99 -23.78 1.94
C ASN A 54 -4.71 -22.97 3.22
N GLY A 55 -4.80 -21.65 3.10
CA GLY A 55 -4.57 -20.71 4.21
C GLY A 55 -5.65 -20.69 5.30
N VAL A 56 -6.71 -21.52 5.20
CA VAL A 56 -7.79 -21.58 6.21
C VAL A 56 -7.71 -22.83 7.09
N SER A 57 -6.80 -23.76 6.82
CA SER A 57 -6.66 -24.99 7.61
C SER A 57 -5.96 -24.75 8.94
N GLN A 58 -5.98 -25.75 9.83
CA GLN A 58 -5.38 -25.63 11.16
C GLN A 58 -3.88 -25.29 11.08
N VAL A 59 -3.46 -24.36 11.95
CA VAL A 59 -2.05 -24.03 12.16
C VAL A 59 -1.40 -25.15 12.99
N ILE A 60 -0.33 -25.75 12.47
CA ILE A 60 0.42 -26.82 13.14
C ILE A 60 1.65 -26.28 13.87
N GLN A 61 2.21 -25.16 13.40
CA GLN A 61 3.29 -24.44 14.06
C GLN A 61 3.31 -22.98 13.62
N GLU A 62 3.71 -22.07 14.50
CA GLU A 62 3.95 -20.68 14.15
C GLU A 62 5.22 -20.14 14.83
N ALA A 63 5.90 -19.21 14.17
CA ALA A 63 7.07 -18.54 14.71
C ALA A 63 7.23 -17.14 14.10
N ALA A 64 7.81 -16.22 14.87
CA ALA A 64 8.00 -14.81 14.47
C ALA A 64 9.47 -14.41 14.30
N ALA A 65 10.36 -14.99 15.10
CA ALA A 65 11.77 -14.63 15.11
C ALA A 65 12.52 -15.28 13.94
N ASN A 66 13.62 -14.65 13.53
CA ASN A 66 14.53 -15.28 12.58
C ASN A 66 15.22 -16.46 13.27
N GLY A 67 15.38 -17.56 12.55
CA GLY A 67 15.93 -18.78 13.12
C GLY A 67 15.46 -20.03 12.39
N CYS A 68 15.95 -21.17 12.85
CA CYS A 68 15.53 -22.48 12.37
C CYS A 68 14.51 -23.10 13.32
N TYR A 69 13.46 -23.69 12.76
CA TYR A 69 12.36 -24.31 13.49
C TYR A 69 12.10 -25.71 12.94
N THR A 70 12.13 -26.71 13.81
CA THR A 70 11.86 -28.11 13.45
C THR A 70 10.38 -28.42 13.66
N LEU A 71 9.77 -29.08 12.68
CA LEU A 71 8.40 -29.59 12.72
C LEU A 71 8.39 -31.01 13.31
N ALA A 72 7.30 -31.40 13.96
CA ALA A 72 7.12 -32.80 14.36
C ALA A 72 7.07 -33.72 13.13
N GLU A 73 7.62 -34.95 13.23
CA GLU A 73 7.69 -35.90 12.11
C GLU A 73 6.32 -36.25 11.48
N ALA A 74 5.22 -36.10 12.22
CA ALA A 74 3.86 -36.39 11.75
C ALA A 74 3.05 -35.13 11.38
N ALA A 75 3.66 -33.93 11.35
CA ALA A 75 2.92 -32.68 11.31
C ALA A 75 2.18 -32.39 9.98
N GLY A 76 2.56 -33.04 8.87
CA GLY A 76 1.83 -32.94 7.59
C GLY A 76 1.75 -31.52 7.02
N ALA A 77 2.89 -30.82 6.93
CA ALA A 77 2.91 -29.44 6.43
C ALA A 77 2.49 -29.37 4.95
N SER A 78 1.39 -28.66 4.68
CA SER A 78 0.81 -28.54 3.34
C SER A 78 0.58 -27.08 2.91
N TYR A 79 0.75 -26.11 3.80
CA TYR A 79 0.70 -24.69 3.47
C TYR A 79 1.56 -23.87 4.45
N VAL A 80 2.11 -22.75 3.99
CA VAL A 80 2.82 -21.78 4.83
C VAL A 80 2.31 -20.37 4.58
N ASP A 81 1.90 -19.67 5.64
CA ASP A 81 1.70 -18.22 5.62
C ASP A 81 3.05 -17.54 5.78
N VAL A 82 3.43 -16.69 4.83
CA VAL A 82 4.69 -15.92 4.89
C VAL A 82 4.34 -14.43 4.91
N PRO A 83 4.51 -13.77 6.06
CA PRO A 83 4.17 -12.36 6.16
C PRO A 83 5.13 -11.52 5.31
N ILE A 84 4.62 -10.39 4.78
CA ILE A 84 5.42 -9.47 3.96
C ILE A 84 6.65 -9.02 4.76
N GLY A 85 7.83 -9.09 4.14
CA GLY A 85 9.11 -8.76 4.78
C GLY A 85 9.85 -9.98 5.35
N LYS A 86 9.28 -11.18 5.26
CA LYS A 86 9.96 -12.43 5.61
C LYS A 86 10.25 -13.27 4.37
N THR A 87 11.29 -14.09 4.49
CA THR A 87 11.54 -15.26 3.65
C THR A 87 11.55 -16.50 4.53
N VAL A 88 11.02 -17.59 4.00
CA VAL A 88 10.99 -18.88 4.66
C VAL A 88 11.70 -19.89 3.76
N THR A 89 12.78 -20.48 4.25
CA THR A 89 13.38 -21.65 3.59
C THR A 89 12.79 -22.90 4.20
N LEU A 90 12.03 -23.66 3.43
CA LEU A 90 11.45 -24.94 3.81
C LEU A 90 12.45 -26.05 3.51
N HIS A 91 12.66 -26.95 4.46
CA HIS A 91 13.67 -28.01 4.39
C HIS A 91 13.04 -29.40 4.54
N ALA A 92 13.50 -30.35 3.74
CA ALA A 92 13.12 -31.76 3.81
C ALA A 92 13.76 -32.49 5.01
N GLY A 93 14.86 -31.97 5.57
CA GLY A 93 15.50 -32.49 6.78
C GLY A 93 15.12 -31.70 8.03
N ALA A 94 15.36 -32.27 9.21
CA ALA A 94 15.29 -31.54 10.48
C ALA A 94 16.42 -30.50 10.56
N ASP A 95 16.29 -29.54 11.47
CA ASP A 95 17.33 -28.55 11.80
C ASP A 95 17.86 -27.76 10.59
N CYS A 96 16.97 -27.45 9.65
CA CYS A 96 17.20 -26.67 8.43
C CYS A 96 18.29 -27.26 7.53
N SER A 97 18.25 -28.58 7.38
CA SER A 97 19.19 -29.37 6.57
C SER A 97 18.50 -30.05 5.38
N GLY A 98 19.32 -30.59 4.47
CA GLY A 98 18.85 -31.34 3.31
C GLY A 98 18.29 -30.44 2.19
N ASP A 99 17.51 -31.07 1.32
CA ASP A 99 16.88 -30.41 0.18
C ASP A 99 15.91 -29.33 0.64
N SER A 100 15.77 -28.26 -0.15
CA SER A 100 15.04 -27.08 0.29
C SER A 100 14.42 -26.27 -0.84
N VAL A 101 13.48 -25.41 -0.46
CA VAL A 101 12.90 -24.36 -1.30
C VAL A 101 12.71 -23.10 -0.47
N THR A 102 13.04 -21.95 -1.04
CA THR A 102 12.79 -20.65 -0.39
C THR A 102 11.53 -20.03 -0.96
N VAL A 103 10.67 -19.56 -0.07
CA VAL A 103 9.41 -18.88 -0.39
C VAL A 103 9.34 -17.55 0.39
N ASP A 104 8.75 -16.54 -0.22
CA ASP A 104 8.61 -15.18 0.34
C ASP A 104 7.15 -14.70 0.35
N VAL A 105 6.24 -15.61 0.00
CA VAL A 105 4.80 -15.41 -0.06
C VAL A 105 4.07 -16.61 0.52
N ASP A 106 2.80 -16.41 0.88
CA ASP A 106 1.94 -17.52 1.29
C ASP A 106 1.97 -18.60 0.21
N THR A 107 2.24 -19.84 0.60
CA THR A 107 2.57 -20.92 -0.33
C THR A 107 1.83 -22.20 0.04
N ASN A 108 1.01 -22.67 -0.90
CA ASN A 108 0.46 -24.03 -0.99
C ASN A 108 1.57 -25.02 -1.37
N LEU A 109 1.90 -25.91 -0.43
CA LEU A 109 2.96 -26.89 -0.61
C LEU A 109 2.54 -28.07 -1.50
N CYS A 110 1.24 -28.24 -1.74
CA CYS A 110 0.70 -29.23 -2.68
C CYS A 110 1.04 -28.94 -4.14
N GLU A 111 1.43 -27.70 -4.44
CA GLU A 111 1.91 -27.26 -5.76
C GLU A 111 3.39 -26.85 -5.73
N THR A 112 4.09 -27.09 -4.61
CA THR A 112 5.48 -26.68 -4.42
C THR A 112 6.38 -27.90 -4.39
N SER A 113 7.56 -27.78 -5.01
CA SER A 113 8.60 -28.79 -4.95
C SER A 113 9.88 -28.19 -4.39
N PHE A 114 10.67 -29.02 -3.71
CA PHE A 114 12.03 -28.68 -3.32
C PHE A 114 12.95 -28.53 -4.55
N GLY A 115 14.18 -28.06 -4.33
CA GLY A 115 15.18 -27.90 -5.38
C GLY A 115 15.45 -29.18 -6.18
N SER A 116 15.30 -30.37 -5.58
CA SER A 116 15.41 -31.65 -6.30
C SER A 116 14.22 -32.00 -7.21
N GLY A 117 13.11 -31.26 -7.12
CA GLY A 117 11.83 -31.60 -7.75
C GLY A 117 10.95 -32.55 -6.93
N ALA A 118 11.40 -32.99 -5.75
CA ALA A 118 10.54 -33.71 -4.82
C ALA A 118 9.42 -32.80 -4.26
N SER A 119 8.22 -33.35 -4.08
CA SER A 119 7.09 -32.61 -3.50
C SER A 119 7.44 -32.07 -2.11
N ALA A 120 7.10 -30.81 -1.84
CA ALA A 120 7.18 -30.20 -0.51
C ALA A 120 5.96 -30.54 0.37
N ASN A 121 4.88 -31.06 -0.22
CA ASN A 121 3.68 -31.44 0.52
C ASN A 121 3.94 -32.58 1.49
N ASP A 122 3.57 -32.40 2.76
CA ASP A 122 3.73 -33.37 3.87
C ASP A 122 5.17 -33.79 4.18
N THR A 123 6.15 -33.18 3.50
CA THR A 123 7.57 -33.59 3.54
C THR A 123 8.48 -32.52 4.15
N VAL A 124 7.97 -31.32 4.44
CA VAL A 124 8.74 -30.31 5.20
C VAL A 124 8.96 -30.80 6.63
N ARG A 125 10.23 -30.83 7.06
CA ARG A 125 10.66 -31.26 8.41
C ARG A 125 11.22 -30.13 9.24
N SER A 126 11.66 -29.06 8.61
CA SER A 126 12.02 -27.82 9.30
C SER A 126 11.89 -26.62 8.37
N TYR A 127 11.87 -25.43 8.95
CA TYR A 127 11.82 -24.19 8.21
C TYR A 127 12.69 -23.12 8.87
N ARG A 128 13.36 -22.32 8.04
CA ARG A 128 14.18 -21.19 8.47
C ARG A 128 13.48 -19.89 8.13
N ILE A 129 13.21 -19.07 9.14
CA ILE A 129 12.70 -17.71 8.98
C ILE A 129 13.87 -16.74 8.89
N GLN A 130 13.84 -15.86 7.89
CA GLN A 130 14.78 -14.75 7.76
C GLN A 130 14.01 -13.49 7.36
N ASP A 131 14.49 -12.32 7.78
CA ASP A 131 14.03 -11.07 7.18
C ASP A 131 14.42 -11.05 5.70
N PHE A 132 13.51 -10.56 4.86
CA PHE A 132 13.78 -10.37 3.45
C PHE A 132 14.87 -9.31 3.30
N TRP A 133 16.05 -9.73 2.83
CA TRP A 133 17.15 -8.83 2.54
C TRP A 133 17.10 -8.43 1.07
N ALA A 134 16.85 -7.14 0.82
CA ALA A 134 16.97 -6.60 -0.52
C ALA A 134 18.28 -5.82 -0.68
N PRO A 135 18.85 -5.78 -1.90
CA PRO A 135 20.03 -4.97 -2.17
C PRO A 135 19.80 -3.48 -1.83
N PRO A 136 20.83 -2.76 -1.38
CA PRO A 136 20.77 -1.30 -1.23
C PRO A 136 20.35 -0.61 -2.53
N SER A 137 19.54 0.45 -2.43
CA SER A 137 19.16 1.32 -3.55
C SER A 137 19.11 2.78 -3.10
N ALA A 138 19.12 3.74 -4.04
CA ALA A 138 18.99 5.17 -3.70
C ALA A 138 17.66 5.52 -3.00
N GLN A 139 16.68 4.62 -3.10
CA GLN A 139 15.35 4.71 -2.49
C GLN A 139 15.24 3.91 -1.18
N ARG A 140 16.30 3.19 -0.81
CA ARG A 140 16.47 2.47 0.47
C ARG A 140 17.67 3.05 1.20
N TYR A 141 17.41 4.12 1.95
CA TYR A 141 18.43 4.85 2.66
C TYR A 141 18.10 4.96 4.14
N ASP A 142 19.16 4.97 4.94
CA ASP A 142 19.10 5.42 6.33
C ASP A 142 19.51 6.90 6.39
N CYS A 143 18.95 7.59 7.37
CA CYS A 143 19.40 8.94 7.73
C CYS A 143 20.52 8.81 8.76
N ALA A 144 21.69 9.35 8.46
CA ALA A 144 22.75 9.44 9.45
C ALA A 144 22.34 10.41 10.56
N SER A 145 22.87 10.23 11.77
CA SER A 145 22.57 11.08 12.93
C SER A 145 22.92 12.56 12.71
N THR A 146 23.81 12.86 11.76
CA THR A 146 24.23 14.20 11.37
C THR A 146 23.41 14.82 10.24
N GLU A 147 22.52 14.06 9.58
CA GLU A 147 21.72 14.52 8.44
C GLU A 147 20.36 15.07 8.91
N SER A 148 20.36 16.29 9.47
CA SER A 148 19.16 16.93 10.01
C SER A 148 18.04 17.17 8.98
N THR A 149 18.37 17.23 7.69
CA THR A 149 17.44 17.44 6.58
C THR A 149 16.90 16.14 5.97
N CYS A 150 17.40 14.97 6.41
CA CYS A 150 16.98 13.68 5.87
C CYS A 150 15.61 13.27 6.44
N VAL A 151 14.76 12.69 5.58
CA VAL A 151 13.45 12.15 5.96
C VAL A 151 13.50 10.64 5.93
N GLN A 152 13.51 9.99 7.10
CA GLN A 152 13.58 8.54 7.19
C GLN A 152 12.24 7.88 6.81
N ASN A 153 12.31 6.88 5.95
CA ASN A 153 11.23 5.93 5.72
C ASN A 153 11.35 4.80 6.76
N PHE A 154 10.36 4.68 7.66
CA PHE A 154 10.34 3.65 8.70
C PHE A 154 9.63 2.36 8.29
N ASN A 155 9.20 2.25 7.03
CA ASN A 155 8.60 1.02 6.52
C ASN A 155 9.66 -0.08 6.35
N SER A 156 9.70 -1.01 7.31
CA SER A 156 10.59 -2.17 7.27
C SER A 156 10.30 -3.14 6.10
N ARG A 157 9.17 -2.99 5.40
CA ARG A 157 8.74 -3.86 4.31
C ARG A 157 9.09 -3.33 2.91
N VAL A 158 9.69 -2.15 2.77
CA VAL A 158 10.03 -1.53 1.46
C VAL A 158 10.74 -2.52 0.54
N SER A 159 11.66 -3.28 1.12
CA SER A 159 12.41 -4.32 0.43
C SER A 159 11.51 -5.39 -0.22
N ALA A 160 10.50 -5.88 0.52
CA ALA A 160 9.63 -6.96 0.08
C ALA A 160 8.55 -6.54 -0.92
N ILE A 161 8.20 -5.24 -0.97
CA ILE A 161 7.25 -4.69 -1.95
C ILE A 161 7.95 -4.21 -3.23
N ASN A 162 9.19 -3.73 -3.14
CA ASN A 162 9.96 -3.19 -4.27
C ASN A 162 10.79 -4.29 -4.93
N GLN A 163 10.06 -5.20 -5.58
CA GLN A 163 10.60 -6.30 -6.36
C GLN A 163 9.60 -6.73 -7.44
N LYS A 164 9.94 -7.81 -8.16
CA LYS A 164 9.00 -8.48 -9.06
C LYS A 164 7.94 -9.22 -8.22
N LEU A 165 6.69 -8.79 -8.31
CA LEU A 165 5.56 -9.34 -7.57
C LEU A 165 4.77 -10.30 -8.45
N THR A 166 4.52 -11.51 -7.97
CA THR A 166 3.74 -12.51 -8.70
C THR A 166 2.24 -12.26 -8.56
N VAL A 167 1.50 -12.44 -9.64
CA VAL A 167 0.06 -12.17 -9.72
C VAL A 167 -0.67 -13.39 -10.28
N LYS A 168 -1.73 -13.84 -9.60
CA LYS A 168 -2.68 -14.83 -10.11
C LYS A 168 -4.00 -14.17 -10.49
N LEU A 169 -4.52 -14.49 -11.67
CA LEU A 169 -5.77 -13.92 -12.17
C LEU A 169 -6.90 -14.94 -12.08
N VAL A 170 -8.00 -14.57 -11.43
CA VAL A 170 -9.14 -15.47 -11.23
C VAL A 170 -10.40 -14.81 -11.75
N ARG A 171 -10.98 -15.39 -12.80
CA ARG A 171 -12.32 -15.02 -13.26
C ARG A 171 -13.36 -15.83 -12.50
N VAL A 172 -14.19 -15.17 -11.71
CA VAL A 172 -15.25 -15.83 -10.95
C VAL A 172 -16.54 -15.78 -11.76
N THR A 173 -17.19 -16.92 -12.00
CA THR A 173 -18.44 -17.01 -12.76
C THR A 173 -19.59 -17.53 -11.89
N LEU A 174 -20.77 -16.95 -12.07
CA LEU A 174 -22.03 -17.43 -11.50
C LEU A 174 -23.07 -17.52 -12.61
N ASP A 175 -23.84 -18.60 -12.63
CA ASP A 175 -24.88 -18.82 -13.64
C ASP A 175 -25.88 -17.66 -13.68
N GLY A 176 -26.23 -17.23 -14.89
CA GLY A 176 -27.13 -16.09 -15.11
C GLY A 176 -26.51 -14.70 -14.84
N ARG A 177 -25.21 -14.61 -14.51
CA ARG A 177 -24.48 -13.34 -14.36
C ARG A 177 -23.37 -13.19 -15.40
N THR A 178 -23.02 -11.96 -15.71
CA THR A 178 -21.87 -11.66 -16.56
C THR A 178 -20.64 -11.35 -15.71
N THR A 179 -19.49 -11.83 -16.16
CA THR A 179 -18.19 -11.51 -15.56
C THR A 179 -17.23 -11.14 -16.67
N PRO A 180 -16.50 -10.01 -16.57
CA PRO A 180 -15.45 -9.65 -17.52
C PRO A 180 -14.49 -10.81 -17.81
N SER A 181 -13.91 -10.81 -19.01
CA SER A 181 -13.07 -11.91 -19.48
C SER A 181 -11.70 -11.92 -18.77
N LEU A 182 -11.03 -13.08 -18.77
CA LEU A 182 -9.64 -13.16 -18.33
C LEU A 182 -8.69 -12.27 -19.15
N ALA A 183 -8.99 -12.06 -20.44
CA ALA A 183 -8.21 -11.17 -21.29
C ALA A 183 -8.32 -9.71 -20.83
N THR A 184 -9.53 -9.27 -20.47
CA THR A 184 -9.77 -7.94 -19.89
C THR A 184 -9.02 -7.78 -18.57
N LEU A 185 -9.09 -8.79 -17.70
CA LEU A 185 -8.37 -8.77 -16.42
C LEU A 185 -6.85 -8.71 -16.62
N ARG A 186 -6.31 -9.47 -17.59
CA ARG A 186 -4.89 -9.44 -17.95
C ARG A 186 -4.45 -8.09 -18.49
N ASN A 187 -5.27 -7.41 -19.28
CA ASN A 187 -4.98 -6.06 -19.75
C ASN A 187 -4.94 -5.06 -18.59
N ASN A 188 -5.92 -5.09 -17.67
CA ASN A 188 -5.91 -4.22 -16.50
C ASN A 188 -4.67 -4.42 -15.62
N VAL A 189 -4.22 -5.67 -15.45
CA VAL A 189 -2.97 -5.94 -14.70
C VAL A 189 -1.72 -5.50 -15.46
N ARG A 190 -1.74 -5.50 -16.81
CA ARG A 190 -0.68 -4.87 -17.60
C ARG A 190 -0.65 -3.36 -17.35
N ASP A 191 -1.80 -2.70 -17.38
CA ASP A 191 -1.88 -1.25 -17.10
C ASP A 191 -1.40 -0.93 -15.67
N LEU A 192 -1.69 -1.81 -14.70
CA LEU A 192 -1.17 -1.68 -13.33
C LEU A 192 0.35 -1.85 -13.29
N SER A 193 0.89 -2.80 -14.05
CA SER A 193 2.34 -2.98 -14.17
C SER A 193 3.02 -1.77 -14.80
N ASP A 194 2.41 -1.15 -15.81
CA ASP A 194 2.93 0.05 -16.46
C ASP A 194 2.90 1.25 -15.50
N PHE A 195 1.80 1.41 -14.74
CA PHE A 195 1.72 2.40 -13.67
C PHE A 195 2.80 2.18 -12.60
N TYR A 196 2.94 0.97 -12.06
CA TYR A 196 3.96 0.66 -11.06
C TYR A 196 5.37 0.86 -11.60
N SER A 197 5.64 0.49 -12.85
CA SER A 197 6.94 0.74 -13.47
C SER A 197 7.29 2.23 -13.46
N VAL A 198 6.36 3.10 -13.83
CA VAL A 198 6.58 4.55 -13.82
C VAL A 198 6.68 5.09 -12.39
N ALA A 199 5.67 4.83 -11.56
CA ALA A 199 5.55 5.43 -10.23
C ALA A 199 6.59 4.93 -9.23
N SER A 200 7.05 3.69 -9.36
CA SER A 200 8.12 3.11 -8.53
C SER A 200 9.51 3.26 -9.15
N ARG A 201 9.61 3.82 -10.37
CA ARG A 201 10.85 3.94 -11.15
C ARG A 201 11.52 2.59 -11.41
N ASN A 202 10.73 1.63 -11.89
CA ASN A 202 11.10 0.25 -12.18
C ASN A 202 11.50 -0.58 -10.96
N GLN A 203 11.23 -0.12 -9.73
CA GLN A 203 11.47 -0.92 -8.53
C GLN A 203 10.47 -2.07 -8.40
N VAL A 204 9.25 -1.89 -8.92
CA VAL A 204 8.17 -2.87 -8.86
C VAL A 204 7.82 -3.30 -10.28
N SER A 205 7.70 -4.61 -10.49
CA SER A 205 7.14 -5.19 -11.72
C SER A 205 6.14 -6.28 -11.37
N LEU A 206 5.14 -6.49 -12.22
CA LEU A 206 4.14 -7.54 -12.00
C LEU A 206 4.33 -8.68 -12.99
N GLU A 207 4.29 -9.91 -12.49
CA GLU A 207 4.32 -11.12 -13.32
C GLU A 207 3.07 -11.96 -13.12
N VAL A 208 2.32 -12.14 -14.20
CA VAL A 208 1.18 -13.07 -14.17
C VAL A 208 1.69 -14.50 -14.26
N ILE A 209 1.69 -15.20 -13.13
CA ILE A 209 2.17 -16.60 -13.04
C ILE A 209 1.08 -17.62 -13.38
N ALA A 210 -0.19 -17.26 -13.20
CA ALA A 210 -1.31 -18.14 -13.47
C ALA A 210 -2.61 -17.35 -13.76
N SER A 211 -3.51 -17.98 -14.52
CA SER A 211 -4.86 -17.46 -14.72
C SER A 211 -5.87 -18.59 -14.83
N GLN A 212 -7.05 -18.46 -14.23
CA GLN A 212 -8.08 -19.49 -14.28
C GLN A 212 -9.50 -18.92 -14.17
N THR A 213 -10.49 -19.74 -14.53
CA THR A 213 -11.91 -19.45 -14.28
C THR A 213 -12.43 -20.39 -13.21
N VAL A 214 -13.11 -19.84 -12.19
CA VAL A 214 -13.75 -20.59 -11.11
C VAL A 214 -15.24 -20.31 -11.11
N GLN A 215 -16.05 -21.37 -11.08
CA GLN A 215 -17.50 -21.24 -10.94
C GLN A 215 -17.88 -21.25 -9.46
N VAL A 216 -18.69 -20.30 -9.03
CA VAL A 216 -19.28 -20.24 -7.68
C VAL A 216 -20.77 -20.50 -7.77
N THR A 217 -21.39 -20.89 -6.65
CA THR A 217 -22.80 -21.29 -6.61
C THR A 217 -23.68 -20.31 -5.83
N SER A 218 -23.08 -19.39 -5.07
CA SER A 218 -23.81 -18.43 -4.25
C SER A 218 -23.78 -17.02 -4.87
N SER A 219 -24.91 -16.32 -4.77
CA SER A 219 -25.01 -14.89 -5.07
C SER A 219 -24.71 -14.01 -3.85
N ASN A 220 -24.48 -14.58 -2.67
CA ASN A 220 -24.00 -13.85 -1.51
C ASN A 220 -22.51 -13.54 -1.69
N CYS A 221 -22.12 -12.27 -1.50
CA CYS A 221 -20.77 -11.78 -1.76
C CYS A 221 -19.69 -12.56 -1.00
N ASP A 222 -19.83 -12.72 0.31
CA ASP A 222 -18.80 -13.33 1.16
C ASP A 222 -18.67 -14.83 0.89
N THR A 223 -19.81 -15.50 0.70
CA THR A 223 -19.84 -16.92 0.31
C THR A 223 -19.18 -17.12 -1.06
N ALA A 224 -19.47 -16.26 -2.04
CA ALA A 224 -18.87 -16.33 -3.37
C ALA A 224 -17.35 -16.10 -3.32
N LYS A 225 -16.88 -15.11 -2.55
CA LYS A 225 -15.45 -14.85 -2.34
C LYS A 225 -14.76 -16.04 -1.69
N SER A 226 -15.32 -16.56 -0.59
CA SER A 226 -14.78 -17.73 0.12
C SER A 226 -14.67 -18.95 -0.80
N GLN A 227 -15.73 -19.26 -1.56
CA GLN A 227 -15.71 -20.33 -2.56
C GLN A 227 -14.65 -20.09 -3.65
N ALA A 228 -14.54 -18.86 -4.15
CA ALA A 228 -13.56 -18.52 -5.18
C ALA A 228 -12.13 -18.70 -4.67
N THR A 229 -11.82 -18.20 -3.48
CA THR A 229 -10.50 -18.32 -2.86
C THR A 229 -10.14 -19.78 -2.60
N HIS A 230 -11.06 -20.57 -2.04
CA HIS A 230 -10.85 -22.00 -1.80
C HIS A 230 -10.61 -22.78 -3.11
N LYS A 231 -11.40 -22.50 -4.15
CA LYS A 231 -11.21 -23.16 -5.45
C LYS A 231 -9.96 -22.68 -6.18
N ALA A 232 -9.54 -21.45 -5.89
CA ALA A 232 -8.47 -20.84 -6.63
C ALA A 232 -7.09 -21.32 -6.19
N SER A 233 -6.86 -21.50 -4.87
CA SER A 233 -5.59 -21.91 -4.23
C SER A 233 -4.36 -21.22 -4.84
N SER A 234 -3.83 -20.19 -4.19
CA SER A 234 -2.82 -19.30 -4.81
C SER A 234 -1.54 -19.22 -4.00
N ASN A 235 -0.40 -19.24 -4.70
CA ASN A 235 0.95 -18.95 -4.16
C ASN A 235 1.48 -17.62 -4.71
N ALA A 236 0.59 -16.78 -5.25
CA ALA A 236 0.99 -15.49 -5.80
C ALA A 236 1.10 -14.45 -4.67
N PHE A 237 1.99 -13.47 -4.83
CA PHE A 237 2.04 -12.29 -3.97
C PHE A 237 0.68 -11.59 -3.92
N MET A 238 -0.02 -11.52 -5.05
CA MET A 238 -1.37 -10.96 -5.15
C MET A 238 -2.27 -11.85 -6.02
N THR A 239 -3.51 -12.07 -5.58
CA THR A 239 -4.52 -12.75 -6.40
C THR A 239 -5.66 -11.80 -6.73
N VAL A 240 -5.90 -11.57 -8.02
CA VAL A 240 -6.93 -10.66 -8.50
C VAL A 240 -8.15 -11.45 -8.99
N TYR A 241 -9.25 -11.32 -8.26
CA TYR A 241 -10.55 -11.92 -8.54
C TYR A 241 -11.44 -10.92 -9.27
N MET A 242 -11.87 -11.26 -10.47
CA MET A 242 -12.93 -10.54 -11.17
C MET A 242 -14.27 -11.19 -10.85
N LEU A 243 -15.13 -10.48 -10.11
CA LEU A 243 -16.41 -10.96 -9.63
C LEU A 243 -17.54 -10.78 -10.67
N PRO A 244 -18.56 -11.64 -10.67
CA PRO A 244 -19.75 -11.44 -11.47
C PRO A 244 -20.52 -10.17 -11.10
N SER A 245 -21.15 -9.57 -12.10
CA SER A 245 -21.92 -8.33 -11.96
C SER A 245 -23.04 -8.48 -10.93
N GLY A 246 -23.10 -7.55 -9.98
CA GLY A 246 -24.19 -7.43 -9.01
C GLY A 246 -24.18 -8.47 -7.87
N ILE A 247 -23.06 -9.17 -7.65
CA ILE A 247 -22.86 -10.01 -6.46
C ILE A 247 -22.35 -9.19 -5.26
N CYS A 248 -21.36 -8.32 -5.50
CA CYS A 248 -20.75 -7.50 -4.46
C CYS A 248 -20.99 -6.01 -4.72
N PRO A 249 -21.27 -5.21 -3.66
CA PRO A 249 -21.60 -3.80 -3.80
C PRO A 249 -20.39 -2.93 -4.15
N LYS A 250 -19.17 -3.36 -3.81
CA LYS A 250 -17.92 -2.62 -4.04
C LYS A 250 -16.76 -3.57 -4.38
N SER A 251 -15.73 -3.03 -5.01
CA SER A 251 -14.40 -3.67 -5.02
C SER A 251 -13.82 -3.60 -3.61
N ASN A 252 -12.98 -4.56 -3.24
CA ASN A 252 -12.26 -4.55 -1.98
C ASN A 252 -10.98 -5.41 -2.08
N SER A 253 -10.15 -5.31 -1.05
CA SER A 253 -8.92 -6.11 -0.94
C SER A 253 -8.60 -6.40 0.51
N GLY A 254 -7.87 -7.50 0.71
CA GLY A 254 -7.48 -7.98 2.02
C GLY A 254 -6.70 -9.27 1.90
N SER A 255 -5.72 -9.49 2.78
CA SER A 255 -4.88 -10.70 2.81
C SER A 255 -4.36 -11.11 1.42
N ARG A 256 -3.77 -10.15 0.67
CA ARG A 256 -3.22 -10.34 -0.69
C ARG A 256 -4.23 -10.68 -1.79
N ASN A 257 -5.52 -10.64 -1.50
CA ASN A 257 -6.58 -10.81 -2.48
C ASN A 257 -7.15 -9.44 -2.88
N VAL A 258 -7.37 -9.26 -4.17
CA VAL A 258 -8.04 -8.09 -4.75
C VAL A 258 -9.31 -8.58 -5.43
N TYR A 259 -10.47 -8.11 -4.97
CA TYR A 259 -11.76 -8.44 -5.54
C TYR A 259 -12.32 -7.24 -6.30
N LEU A 260 -12.46 -7.39 -7.61
CA LEU A 260 -12.97 -6.36 -8.51
C LEU A 260 -14.38 -6.69 -8.94
N ARG A 261 -15.29 -5.70 -8.85
CA ARG A 261 -16.64 -5.80 -9.43
C ARG A 261 -16.74 -5.30 -10.88
N GLY A 262 -15.66 -4.74 -11.40
CA GLY A 262 -15.63 -4.08 -12.71
C GLY A 262 -14.20 -3.86 -13.19
N THR A 263 -14.07 -3.17 -14.32
CA THR A 263 -12.80 -3.07 -15.05
C THR A 263 -12.17 -1.68 -14.93
N LEU A 264 -12.65 -0.83 -14.03
CA LEU A 264 -12.05 0.49 -13.82
C LEU A 264 -10.62 0.33 -13.31
N PHE A 265 -9.66 0.94 -13.99
CA PHE A 265 -8.25 0.90 -13.62
C PHE A 265 -8.02 1.41 -12.18
N ARG A 266 -8.69 2.51 -11.82
CA ARG A 266 -8.64 3.11 -10.48
C ARG A 266 -9.02 2.13 -9.37
N ASP A 267 -10.04 1.28 -9.59
CA ASP A 267 -10.44 0.26 -8.61
C ASP A 267 -9.28 -0.71 -8.40
N LEU A 268 -8.67 -1.23 -9.47
CA LEU A 268 -7.52 -2.13 -9.34
C LEU A 268 -6.31 -1.46 -8.68
N ALA A 269 -5.96 -0.23 -9.05
CA ALA A 269 -4.84 0.49 -8.44
C ALA A 269 -5.08 0.81 -6.95
N HIS A 270 -6.33 1.10 -6.58
CA HIS A 270 -6.74 1.33 -5.18
C HIS A 270 -6.61 0.05 -4.36
N GLU A 271 -7.22 -1.05 -4.83
CA GLU A 271 -7.20 -2.31 -4.11
C GLU A 271 -5.80 -2.94 -4.04
N ALA A 272 -5.01 -2.81 -5.11
CA ALA A 272 -3.62 -3.24 -5.09
C ALA A 272 -2.78 -2.37 -4.14
N GLY A 273 -3.13 -1.08 -3.96
CA GLY A 273 -2.52 -0.20 -2.97
C GLY A 273 -2.69 -0.71 -1.54
N HIS A 274 -3.87 -1.22 -1.18
CA HIS A 274 -4.10 -1.86 0.12
C HIS A 274 -3.23 -3.10 0.32
N VAL A 275 -3.05 -3.93 -0.73
CA VAL A 275 -2.12 -5.08 -0.67
C VAL A 275 -0.68 -4.63 -0.43
N LEU A 276 -0.28 -3.46 -0.93
CA LEU A 276 1.03 -2.86 -0.67
C LEU A 276 1.13 -2.15 0.70
N GLY A 277 0.06 -2.13 1.49
CA GLY A 277 0.03 -1.48 2.80
C GLY A 277 -0.25 0.02 2.73
N LEU A 278 -1.11 0.45 1.81
CA LEU A 278 -1.67 1.80 1.81
C LEU A 278 -3.08 1.82 2.39
N ALA A 279 -3.39 2.82 3.18
CA ALA A 279 -4.75 3.09 3.64
C ALA A 279 -5.36 4.23 2.81
N HIS A 280 -6.65 4.49 3.05
CA HIS A 280 -7.39 5.54 2.37
C HIS A 280 -6.72 6.92 2.51
N GLY A 281 -6.90 7.74 1.47
CA GLY A 281 -6.55 9.16 1.48
C GLY A 281 -7.78 10.02 1.79
N SER A 282 -7.75 10.71 2.92
CA SER A 282 -8.88 11.51 3.41
C SER A 282 -8.61 13.01 3.35
N VAL A 283 -9.65 13.80 3.60
CA VAL A 283 -9.58 15.26 3.68
C VAL A 283 -10.14 15.72 5.01
N ARG A 284 -9.54 16.75 5.61
CA ARG A 284 -10.18 17.50 6.69
C ARG A 284 -11.02 18.61 6.08
N ASP A 285 -12.32 18.63 6.38
CA ASP A 285 -13.20 19.73 6.02
C ASP A 285 -12.82 20.97 6.84
N PRO A 286 -12.33 22.06 6.22
CA PRO A 286 -11.92 23.25 6.95
C PRO A 286 -13.09 23.98 7.61
N ALA A 287 -14.33 23.78 7.16
CA ALA A 287 -15.51 24.46 7.71
C ALA A 287 -16.07 23.74 8.93
N THR A 288 -16.03 22.41 8.95
CA THR A 288 -16.65 21.59 10.01
C THR A 288 -15.65 20.87 10.90
N ASP A 289 -14.37 20.92 10.54
CA ASP A 289 -13.28 20.18 11.16
C ASP A 289 -13.38 18.65 11.05
N LYS A 290 -14.36 18.15 10.29
CA LYS A 290 -14.62 16.72 10.16
C LYS A 290 -13.69 16.07 9.15
N THR A 291 -13.34 14.82 9.42
CA THR A 291 -12.68 13.96 8.44
C THR A 291 -13.70 13.49 7.41
N LEU A 292 -13.39 13.68 6.14
CA LEU A 292 -14.10 13.15 4.99
C LEU A 292 -13.25 12.01 4.41
N GLU A 293 -13.68 10.77 4.69
CA GLU A 293 -12.94 9.57 4.33
C GLU A 293 -12.87 9.36 2.82
N SER A 294 -11.70 8.94 2.34
CA SER A 294 -11.46 8.64 0.92
C SER A 294 -11.72 9.82 -0.02
N GLU A 295 -11.82 11.05 0.49
CA GLU A 295 -12.07 12.25 -0.32
C GLU A 295 -10.80 12.94 -0.85
N ASP A 296 -9.61 12.37 -0.63
CA ASP A 296 -8.40 12.91 -1.24
C ASP A 296 -8.33 12.60 -2.74
N ALA A 297 -8.72 13.58 -3.55
CA ALA A 297 -8.67 13.49 -5.00
C ALA A 297 -7.26 13.35 -5.59
N SER A 298 -6.19 13.54 -4.80
CA SER A 298 -4.81 13.45 -5.29
C SER A 298 -4.20 12.05 -5.25
N THR A 299 -4.94 11.04 -4.75
CA THR A 299 -4.44 9.68 -4.61
C THR A 299 -5.42 8.63 -5.16
N TYR A 300 -4.90 7.53 -5.70
CA TYR A 300 -5.68 6.33 -6.00
C TYR A 300 -6.34 5.72 -4.76
N MET A 301 -5.85 6.04 -3.56
CA MET A 301 -6.46 5.62 -2.30
C MET A 301 -7.68 6.46 -1.90
N GLY A 302 -8.16 7.35 -2.77
CA GLY A 302 -9.42 8.06 -2.64
C GLY A 302 -10.53 7.48 -3.54
N ASN A 303 -11.69 8.14 -3.51
CA ASN A 303 -12.88 7.79 -4.29
C ASN A 303 -12.90 8.43 -5.69
N PHE A 304 -12.05 9.42 -5.93
CA PHE A 304 -11.99 10.15 -7.19
C PHE A 304 -11.03 9.49 -8.17
N ALA A 305 -11.15 9.83 -9.45
CA ALA A 305 -10.08 9.53 -10.38
C ALA A 305 -8.80 10.23 -9.89
N SER A 306 -7.67 9.54 -9.98
CA SER A 306 -6.36 10.10 -9.67
C SER A 306 -5.38 9.66 -10.75
N ASP A 307 -4.22 10.28 -10.76
CA ASP A 307 -3.14 9.92 -11.68
C ASP A 307 -2.00 9.17 -10.95
N ASN A 308 -2.03 9.12 -9.60
CA ASN A 308 -0.99 8.50 -8.78
C ASN A 308 -1.44 8.28 -7.33
N TYR A 309 -0.55 7.76 -6.48
CA TYR A 309 -0.59 7.90 -5.02
C TYR A 309 -0.04 9.28 -4.57
N ASN A 310 -0.44 9.77 -3.39
CA ASN A 310 0.07 11.04 -2.88
C ASN A 310 1.49 10.89 -2.30
N LEU A 311 2.19 12.02 -2.07
CA LEU A 311 3.60 12.01 -1.65
C LEU A 311 3.88 11.16 -0.38
N PRO A 312 3.11 11.26 0.72
CA PRO A 312 3.34 10.38 1.87
C PRO A 312 3.28 8.90 1.51
N GLN A 313 2.31 8.48 0.68
CA GLN A 313 2.15 7.09 0.23
C GLN A 313 3.32 6.64 -0.65
N LEU A 314 3.77 7.48 -1.58
CA LEU A 314 4.96 7.19 -2.40
C LEU A 314 6.21 7.05 -1.53
N HIS A 315 6.38 7.93 -0.53
CA HIS A 315 7.48 7.84 0.41
C HIS A 315 7.45 6.53 1.19
N TRP A 316 6.30 6.16 1.77
CA TRP A 316 6.11 4.92 2.51
C TRP A 316 6.42 3.66 1.69
N LEU A 317 6.02 3.64 0.42
CA LEU A 317 6.34 2.56 -0.50
C LEU A 317 7.83 2.50 -0.88
N GLY A 318 8.63 3.49 -0.50
CA GLY A 318 10.03 3.62 -0.92
C GLY A 318 10.15 3.95 -2.41
N TRP A 319 9.19 4.70 -2.95
CA TRP A 319 9.18 5.14 -4.36
C TRP A 319 9.73 6.57 -4.54
N THR A 320 10.24 7.17 -3.46
CA THR A 320 10.96 8.45 -3.47
C THR A 320 12.44 8.21 -3.20
N GLU A 321 13.30 9.08 -3.73
CA GLU A 321 14.74 9.12 -3.41
C GLU A 321 15.02 10.00 -2.19
N LYS A 322 16.18 9.79 -1.56
CA LYS A 322 16.60 10.51 -0.34
C LYS A 322 16.57 12.02 -0.51
N GLU A 323 17.07 12.50 -1.65
CA GLU A 323 17.23 13.91 -1.97
C GLU A 323 15.91 14.59 -2.36
N GLU A 324 14.84 13.81 -2.56
CA GLU A 324 13.55 14.32 -3.03
C GLU A 324 12.65 14.82 -1.90
N LEU A 325 13.05 14.58 -0.65
CA LEU A 325 12.34 15.05 0.53
C LEU A 325 13.30 15.82 1.42
N VAL A 326 12.86 16.99 1.87
CA VAL A 326 13.66 17.85 2.76
C VAL A 326 12.94 18.01 4.08
N LYS A 327 13.58 17.57 5.17
CA LYS A 327 13.11 17.81 6.53
C LYS A 327 13.38 19.26 6.93
N VAL A 328 12.36 19.97 7.40
CA VAL A 328 12.43 21.41 7.71
C VAL A 328 12.54 21.75 9.19
N ASN A 329 12.42 20.76 10.08
CA ASN A 329 12.42 20.94 11.55
C ASN A 329 13.51 21.89 12.06
N SER A 330 14.77 21.69 11.63
CA SER A 330 15.90 22.48 12.13
C SER A 330 15.80 23.97 11.80
N ALA A 331 15.04 24.35 10.77
CA ALA A 331 14.87 25.75 10.37
C ALA A 331 13.65 26.40 11.02
N VAL A 332 12.60 25.63 11.34
CA VAL A 332 11.30 26.17 11.79
C VAL A 332 11.04 26.00 13.29
N ASP A 333 11.58 24.95 13.93
CA ASP A 333 11.23 24.63 15.32
C ASP A 333 11.75 25.66 16.34
N SER A 334 12.79 26.43 15.99
CA SER A 334 13.31 27.54 16.79
C SER A 334 12.62 28.89 16.53
N GLY A 335 11.45 28.89 15.88
CA GLY A 335 10.72 30.11 15.50
C GLY A 335 11.25 30.78 14.22
N GLY A 336 12.07 30.06 13.44
CA GLY A 336 12.58 30.53 12.15
C GLY A 336 11.61 30.32 10.99
N SER A 337 12.08 30.64 9.80
CA SER A 337 11.37 30.38 8.54
C SER A 337 12.32 29.85 7.49
N ILE A 338 11.80 29.09 6.54
CA ILE A 338 12.54 28.56 5.40
C ILE A 338 11.72 28.68 4.12
N ASP A 339 12.37 29.06 3.03
CA ASP A 339 11.77 29.03 1.69
C ASP A 339 12.21 27.73 1.00
N VAL A 340 11.25 26.86 0.66
CA VAL A 340 11.50 25.59 -0.03
C VAL A 340 10.86 25.64 -1.41
N THR A 341 11.64 25.36 -2.45
CA THR A 341 11.12 25.22 -3.82
C THR A 341 10.92 23.75 -4.14
N VAL A 342 9.67 23.34 -4.35
CA VAL A 342 9.29 21.96 -4.64
C VAL A 342 8.81 21.83 -6.09
N ARG A 343 9.11 20.70 -6.72
CA ARG A 343 8.55 20.33 -8.03
C ARG A 343 7.28 19.49 -7.86
N PRO A 344 6.40 19.45 -8.87
CA PRO A 344 5.23 18.57 -8.83
C PRO A 344 5.58 17.09 -8.73
N VAL A 345 4.75 16.35 -8.00
CA VAL A 345 4.81 14.88 -7.87
C VAL A 345 4.41 14.21 -9.18
N ALA A 346 3.28 14.61 -9.76
CA ALA A 346 2.74 14.06 -10.99
C ALA A 346 2.73 12.51 -10.98
N SER A 347 3.23 11.85 -12.02
CA SER A 347 3.33 10.39 -12.10
C SER A 347 4.50 9.80 -11.28
N ASN A 348 5.28 10.62 -10.56
CA ASN A 348 6.50 10.22 -9.87
C ASN A 348 7.58 9.57 -10.77
N ALA A 349 7.49 9.81 -12.08
CA ALA A 349 8.52 9.40 -13.03
C ALA A 349 9.89 9.96 -12.64
N ALA A 350 10.94 9.22 -12.98
CA ALA A 350 12.32 9.67 -12.80
C ALA A 350 12.53 11.05 -13.44
N SER A 351 13.19 11.95 -12.71
CA SER A 351 13.39 13.34 -13.12
C SER A 351 14.86 13.71 -13.00
N THR A 352 15.34 14.56 -13.90
CA THR A 352 16.67 15.18 -13.83
C THR A 352 16.67 16.47 -12.99
N SER A 353 15.50 16.91 -12.52
CA SER A 353 15.38 18.09 -11.66
C SER A 353 16.02 17.85 -10.30
N SER A 354 16.86 18.78 -9.86
CA SER A 354 17.43 18.78 -8.50
C SER A 354 16.46 19.27 -7.42
N LEU A 355 15.28 19.76 -7.79
CA LEU A 355 14.27 20.21 -6.85
C LEU A 355 13.57 19.01 -6.16
N PRO A 356 13.34 19.08 -4.83
CA PRO A 356 12.63 18.05 -4.09
C PRO A 356 11.16 17.96 -4.51
N LEU A 357 10.57 16.78 -4.31
CA LEU A 357 9.13 16.51 -4.44
C LEU A 357 8.31 17.16 -3.32
N GLY A 358 8.91 17.32 -2.13
CA GLY A 358 8.22 17.93 -1.01
C GLY A 358 9.10 18.28 0.17
N ALA A 359 8.53 19.08 1.06
CA ALA A 359 9.07 19.36 2.38
C ALA A 359 8.36 18.49 3.43
N VAL A 360 9.07 18.11 4.49
CA VAL A 360 8.54 17.30 5.57
C VAL A 360 8.83 17.96 6.92
N TRP A 361 7.82 18.04 7.76
CA TRP A 361 7.98 18.46 9.15
C TRP A 361 7.51 17.35 10.08
N ASP A 362 8.44 16.77 10.82
CA ASP A 362 8.11 15.83 11.88
C ASP A 362 7.53 16.62 13.06
N ILE A 363 6.29 16.34 13.43
CA ILE A 363 5.63 17.09 14.51
C ILE A 363 6.36 16.77 15.82
N PRO A 364 6.89 17.77 16.56
CA PRO A 364 7.59 17.53 17.81
C PRO A 364 6.69 16.87 18.86
N GLY A 365 7.22 15.86 19.55
CA GLY A 365 6.51 15.16 20.63
C GLY A 365 5.37 14.23 20.18
N THR A 366 5.22 13.98 18.87
CA THR A 366 4.20 13.06 18.35
C THR A 366 4.79 12.07 17.35
N ASP A 367 4.00 11.06 16.99
CA ASP A 367 4.27 10.09 15.93
C ASP A 367 3.82 10.58 14.55
N GLN A 368 3.41 11.84 14.39
CA GLN A 368 2.87 12.38 13.15
C GLN A 368 3.89 13.24 12.41
N ARG A 369 3.72 13.36 11.10
CA ARG A 369 4.48 14.28 10.25
C ARG A 369 3.59 14.94 9.22
N LEU A 370 3.99 16.14 8.80
CA LEU A 370 3.38 16.85 7.68
C LEU A 370 4.22 16.68 6.42
N PHE A 371 3.57 16.37 5.31
CA PHE A 371 4.16 16.44 3.96
C PHE A 371 3.56 17.61 3.21
N ILE A 372 4.40 18.46 2.65
CA ILE A 372 4.01 19.60 1.83
C ILE A 372 4.44 19.32 0.39
N ALA A 373 3.48 19.22 -0.52
CA ALA A 373 3.74 18.80 -1.90
C ALA A 373 2.85 19.51 -2.91
N VAL A 374 3.26 19.47 -4.17
CA VAL A 374 2.44 19.87 -5.32
C VAL A 374 2.03 18.61 -6.06
N PRO A 375 0.76 18.14 -5.96
CA PRO A 375 0.41 16.82 -6.49
C PRO A 375 0.55 16.71 -8.00
N LYS A 376 0.24 17.78 -8.75
CA LYS A 376 0.23 17.77 -10.21
C LYS A 376 0.77 19.07 -10.80
N SER A 377 1.39 18.96 -11.97
CA SER A 377 1.96 20.09 -12.72
C SER A 377 0.90 20.89 -13.48
N ARG A 378 -0.23 20.29 -13.83
CA ARG A 378 -1.27 20.90 -14.66
C ARG A 378 -2.66 20.35 -14.32
N LEU A 379 -3.69 21.08 -14.72
CA LEU A 379 -5.06 20.59 -14.66
C LEU A 379 -5.24 19.44 -15.65
N THR A 380 -5.79 18.33 -15.18
CA THR A 380 -6.22 17.21 -16.01
C THR A 380 -7.73 17.06 -15.93
N GLY A 381 -8.33 16.39 -16.92
CA GLY A 381 -9.76 16.10 -16.92
C GLY A 381 -10.21 15.11 -15.84
N SER A 382 -9.29 14.56 -15.03
CA SER A 382 -9.59 13.47 -14.09
C SER A 382 -10.14 13.93 -12.74
N ASN A 383 -9.61 15.01 -12.12
CA ASN A 383 -9.89 15.27 -10.70
C ASN A 383 -9.95 16.74 -10.25
N SER A 384 -10.06 17.69 -11.19
CA SER A 384 -10.25 19.12 -10.91
C SER A 384 -9.22 19.71 -9.92
N ILE A 385 -8.00 19.16 -9.91
CA ILE A 385 -6.86 19.74 -9.21
C ILE A 385 -6.11 20.60 -10.21
N GLU A 386 -6.07 21.92 -9.97
CA GLU A 386 -5.28 22.83 -10.78
C GLU A 386 -3.78 22.53 -10.62
N GLY A 387 -3.02 22.73 -11.71
CA GLY A 387 -1.57 22.64 -11.66
C GLY A 387 -0.98 23.60 -10.64
N GLY A 388 0.10 23.19 -9.97
CA GLY A 388 0.73 24.04 -8.95
C GLY A 388 -0.05 24.17 -7.65
N THR A 389 -1.20 23.50 -7.50
CA THR A 389 -1.89 23.48 -6.21
C THR A 389 -1.01 22.78 -5.18
N VAL A 390 -0.87 23.39 -4.01
CA VAL A 390 -0.10 22.89 -2.87
C VAL A 390 -1.04 22.20 -1.91
N PHE A 391 -0.68 20.98 -1.50
CA PHE A 391 -1.39 20.19 -0.50
C PHE A 391 -0.49 20.00 0.71
N VAL A 392 -1.07 20.12 1.90
CA VAL A 392 -0.42 19.75 3.16
C VAL A 392 -1.11 18.50 3.68
N TYR A 393 -0.37 17.41 3.77
CA TYR A 393 -0.85 16.12 4.24
C TYR A 393 -0.34 15.83 5.64
N ARG A 394 -1.17 15.27 6.51
CA ARG A 394 -0.76 14.61 7.75
C ARG A 394 -0.68 13.11 7.51
N ALA A 395 0.39 12.49 7.97
CA ALA A 395 0.57 11.05 7.97
C ALA A 395 1.38 10.61 9.21
N PRO A 396 1.22 9.37 9.70
CA PRO A 396 2.07 8.82 10.75
C PRO A 396 3.52 8.68 10.27
N LYS A 397 4.47 8.78 11.21
CA LYS A 397 5.90 8.46 11.03
C LYS A 397 6.10 6.96 10.87
N CYS A 398 5.23 6.17 11.50
CA CYS A 398 5.27 4.72 11.55
C CYS A 398 6.57 4.13 12.13
N GLU A 399 7.16 4.78 13.13
CA GLU A 399 8.37 4.28 13.80
C GLU A 399 8.04 3.00 14.59
N GLY A 400 8.55 1.85 14.12
CA GLY A 400 8.30 0.55 14.74
C GLY A 400 6.93 -0.07 14.40
N CYS A 401 6.20 0.46 13.44
CA CYS A 401 4.91 -0.11 13.05
C CYS A 401 5.06 -1.49 12.40
N THR A 402 4.31 -2.46 12.92
CA THR A 402 4.12 -3.77 12.30
C THR A 402 2.75 -3.82 11.66
N GLY A 403 2.68 -3.99 10.34
CA GLY A 403 1.39 -4.19 9.66
C GLY A 403 0.68 -2.92 9.20
N MET A 404 0.93 -1.77 9.82
CA MET A 404 0.18 -0.54 9.55
C MET A 404 0.14 -0.15 8.07
N ALA A 405 -1.06 0.14 7.57
CA ALA A 405 -1.24 0.75 6.26
C ALA A 405 -1.09 2.28 6.37
N LEU A 406 -0.41 2.91 5.42
CA LEU A 406 -0.17 4.35 5.50
C LEU A 406 -1.44 5.15 5.21
N TYR A 407 -2.08 5.61 6.29
CA TYR A 407 -3.18 6.56 6.23
C TYR A 407 -2.67 7.97 5.96
N THR A 408 -3.42 8.72 5.14
CA THR A 408 -3.07 10.11 4.82
C THR A 408 -4.29 11.00 4.91
N MET A 409 -4.09 12.22 5.41
CA MET A 409 -5.15 13.21 5.49
C MET A 409 -4.68 14.57 4.99
N ARG A 410 -5.33 15.11 3.96
CA ARG A 410 -5.07 16.49 3.50
C ARG A 410 -5.68 17.49 4.48
N LEU A 411 -4.83 18.28 5.11
CA LEU A 411 -5.20 19.36 6.03
C LEU A 411 -5.44 20.69 5.32
N ALA A 412 -4.68 20.98 4.26
CA ALA A 412 -4.79 22.24 3.53
C ALA A 412 -4.64 22.03 2.02
N ARG A 413 -5.29 22.92 1.25
CA ARG A 413 -5.22 23.00 -0.21
C ARG A 413 -5.22 24.47 -0.62
N PHE A 414 -4.20 24.90 -1.37
CA PHE A 414 -4.13 26.27 -1.87
C PHE A 414 -3.32 26.39 -3.16
N GLY A 415 -3.63 27.39 -3.99
CA GLY A 415 -2.96 27.56 -5.29
C GLY A 415 -1.60 28.23 -5.17
N ALA A 416 -0.69 27.95 -6.12
CA ALA A 416 0.63 28.59 -6.23
C ALA A 416 0.59 30.12 -6.35
N ARG A 417 -0.54 30.68 -6.81
CA ARG A 417 -0.78 32.12 -6.97
C ARG A 417 -1.40 32.78 -5.75
N SER A 418 -1.71 32.00 -4.70
CA SER A 418 -2.28 32.56 -3.48
C SER A 418 -1.26 33.46 -2.78
N ASN A 419 -1.72 34.62 -2.32
CA ASN A 419 -0.97 35.56 -1.47
C ASN A 419 -1.41 35.47 0.00
N THR A 420 -2.25 34.48 0.32
CA THR A 420 -2.74 34.24 1.67
C THR A 420 -1.80 33.27 2.39
N GLU A 421 -1.62 33.49 3.68
CA GLU A 421 -0.95 32.54 4.56
C GLU A 421 -1.96 31.49 5.06
N TYR A 422 -1.58 30.22 4.96
CA TYR A 422 -2.39 29.08 5.39
C TYR A 422 -1.78 28.46 6.63
N GLU A 423 -2.62 28.07 7.59
CA GLU A 423 -2.18 27.36 8.80
C GLU A 423 -2.60 25.90 8.71
N ALA A 424 -1.70 25.00 9.08
CA ALA A 424 -2.03 23.62 9.35
C ALA A 424 -1.13 23.07 10.47
N TRP A 425 -1.75 22.70 11.58
CA TRP A 425 -1.09 22.06 12.73
C TRP A 425 0.02 22.91 13.36
N GLY A 426 -0.20 24.22 13.44
CA GLY A 426 0.73 25.20 13.99
C GLY A 426 1.91 25.54 13.10
N LEU A 427 1.91 25.09 11.83
CA LEU A 427 2.79 25.62 10.79
C LEU A 427 2.01 26.54 9.86
N TYR A 428 2.68 27.60 9.43
CA TYR A 428 2.20 28.56 8.46
C TYR A 428 2.90 28.39 7.12
N PHE A 429 2.13 28.47 6.04
CA PHE A 429 2.56 28.24 4.67
C PHE A 429 2.13 29.41 3.79
N MET A 430 3.07 29.99 3.05
CA MET A 430 2.77 31.05 2.08
C MET A 430 3.49 30.78 0.76
N PRO A 431 2.78 30.67 -0.38
CA PRO A 431 3.43 30.72 -1.69
C PRO A 431 4.16 32.05 -1.87
N VAL A 432 5.45 31.99 -2.19
CA VAL A 432 6.31 33.16 -2.42
C VAL A 432 6.87 33.22 -3.85
N GLY A 433 6.70 32.16 -4.63
CA GLY A 433 7.10 32.11 -6.03
C GLY A 433 6.64 30.83 -6.72
N TYR A 434 6.68 30.81 -8.04
CA TYR A 434 6.48 29.60 -8.85
C TYR A 434 7.14 29.77 -10.21
N THR A 435 7.41 28.65 -10.88
CA THR A 435 7.83 28.63 -12.28
C THR A 435 6.81 27.81 -13.08
N SER A 436 6.34 28.36 -14.18
CA SER A 436 5.41 27.70 -15.10
C SER A 436 5.66 28.12 -16.55
N TYR A 437 5.13 27.32 -17.48
CA TYR A 437 5.11 27.62 -18.90
C TYR A 437 3.79 27.10 -19.51
N PHE A 438 3.47 27.54 -20.71
CA PHE A 438 2.26 27.10 -21.41
C PHE A 438 2.60 26.09 -22.50
N VAL A 439 1.79 25.04 -22.60
CA VAL A 439 1.82 24.05 -23.68
C VAL A 439 0.50 24.05 -24.43
N GLN A 440 0.52 23.60 -25.68
CA GLN A 440 -0.70 23.36 -26.46
C GLN A 440 -1.13 21.91 -26.30
N GLU A 441 -2.33 21.67 -25.79
CA GLU A 441 -2.97 20.35 -25.72
C GLU A 441 -4.37 20.44 -26.29
N ASP A 442 -4.68 19.60 -27.29
CA ASP A 442 -5.98 19.57 -27.98
C ASP A 442 -6.47 20.96 -28.42
N GLY A 443 -5.55 21.79 -28.90
CA GLY A 443 -5.82 23.17 -29.35
C GLY A 443 -6.09 24.17 -28.23
N LYS A 444 -5.84 23.81 -26.96
CA LYS A 444 -5.97 24.70 -25.80
C LYS A 444 -4.60 24.98 -25.18
N SER A 445 -4.41 26.21 -24.73
CA SER A 445 -3.26 26.60 -23.92
C SER A 445 -3.45 26.09 -22.49
N VAL A 446 -2.57 25.20 -22.04
CA VAL A 446 -2.56 24.62 -20.69
C VAL A 446 -1.31 25.10 -19.94
N GLU A 447 -1.51 25.70 -18.77
CA GLU A 447 -0.40 26.08 -17.89
C GLU A 447 0.20 24.84 -17.20
N VAL A 448 1.51 24.71 -17.26
CA VAL A 448 2.30 23.62 -16.66
C VAL A 448 3.28 24.23 -15.68
N PHE A 449 3.10 23.92 -14.41
CA PHE A 449 4.00 24.32 -13.32
C PHE A 449 5.18 23.36 -13.26
N THR A 450 6.38 23.90 -13.17
CA THR A 450 7.61 23.13 -12.93
C THR A 450 8.04 23.19 -11.47
N SER A 451 7.68 24.26 -10.76
CA SER A 451 7.98 24.41 -9.34
C SER A 451 7.09 25.43 -8.65
N VAL A 452 6.98 25.29 -7.32
CA VAL A 452 6.36 26.26 -6.41
C VAL A 452 7.32 26.48 -5.23
N THR A 453 7.56 27.73 -4.87
CA THR A 453 8.36 28.13 -3.72
C THR A 453 7.43 28.51 -2.57
N LEU A 454 7.62 27.88 -1.42
CA LEU A 454 6.81 28.04 -0.23
C LEU A 454 7.67 28.54 0.92
N ARG A 455 7.22 29.60 1.57
CA ARG A 455 7.71 29.99 2.88
C ARG A 455 6.99 29.16 3.94
N ILE A 456 7.76 28.47 4.77
CA ILE A 456 7.28 27.66 5.88
C ILE A 456 7.83 28.27 7.18
N ARG A 457 6.95 28.53 8.14
CA ARG A 457 7.34 29.04 9.47
C ARG A 457 6.44 28.48 10.56
N ARG A 458 6.89 28.58 11.80
CA ARG A 458 6.09 28.26 13.00
C ARG A 458 5.41 29.50 13.57
#